data_AF-A0A9D1PCL1-F1
#
_entry.id   AF-A0A9D1PCL1-F1
#
_cell.length_a   1.000
_cell.length_b   1.000
_cell.length_c   1.000
_cell.angle_alpha   90.00
_cell.angle_beta   90.00
_cell.angle_gamma   90.00
#
_symmetry.space_group_name_H-M   'P 1'
#
loop_
_entity.id
_entity.type
_entity.pdbx_description
1 polymer ?
#
loop_
_entity_poly.entity_id
_entity_poly.type
_entity_poly.pdbx_seq_one_letter_code
_entity_poly.pdbx_strand_id
1 'polypeptide(L)' 'KLGISLRTYQRIEYGEQKPNVHVVIRLQRLFQKNIDELIKESAQ' A
#
# COMPACT_ATOMS: atom_id res chain seq x y z
N LYS A 1 -1.06 -12.77 8.46
CA LYS A 1 -1.81 -12.47 7.21
C LYS A 1 -1.94 -10.96 7.08
N LEU A 2 -1.57 -10.38 5.94
CA LEU A 2 -1.59 -8.93 5.65
C LEU A 2 -2.97 -8.26 5.83
N GLY A 3 -4.06 -9.04 5.85
CA GLY A 3 -5.42 -8.52 5.96
C GLY A 3 -5.91 -7.80 4.69
N ILE A 4 -5.10 -7.85 3.64
CA ILE A 4 -5.44 -7.50 2.27
C ILE A 4 -5.14 -8.71 1.40
N SER A 5 -5.97 -8.94 0.40
CA SER A 5 -5.68 -9.97 -0.59
C SER A 5 -4.52 -9.52 -1.47
N LEU A 6 -3.73 -10.47 -1.98
CA LEU A 6 -2.64 -10.18 -2.93
C LEU A 6 -3.17 -9.38 -4.14
N ARG A 7 -4.36 -9.75 -4.63
CA ARG A 7 -5.03 -9.05 -5.72
C ARG A 7 -5.32 -7.59 -5.40
N THR A 8 -5.76 -7.29 -4.18
CA THR A 8 -6.00 -5.91 -3.73
C THR A 8 -4.71 -5.11 -3.66
N TYR A 9 -3.63 -5.73 -3.17
CA TYR A 9 -2.30 -5.10 -3.15
C TYR A 9 -1.82 -4.76 -4.55
N GLN A 10 -1.88 -5.71 -5.50
CA GLN A 10 -1.47 -5.49 -6.89
C GLN A 10 -2.28 -4.37 -7.56
N ARG A 11 -3.60 -4.34 -7.38
CA ARG A 11 -4.44 -3.26 -7.92
C ARG A 11 -4.06 -1.88 -7.41
N ILE A 12 -3.63 -1.80 -6.15
CA ILE A 12 -3.14 -0.56 -5.55
C ILE A 12 -1.81 -0.15 -6.19
N GLU A 13 -0.90 -1.12 -6.34
CA GLU A 13 0.42 -0.92 -6.92
C GLU A 13 0.37 -0.47 -8.39
N TYR A 14 -0.54 -1.05 -9.19
CA TYR A 14 -0.76 -0.68 -10.59
C TYR A 14 -1.66 0.56 -10.77
N GLY A 15 -2.10 1.21 -9.69
CA GLY A 15 -2.95 2.41 -9.75
C GLY A 15 -4.41 2.17 -10.17
N GLU A 16 -4.82 0.92 -10.35
CA GLU A 16 -6.21 0.54 -10.66
C GLU A 16 -7.16 0.86 -9.49
N GLN A 17 -6.64 0.89 -8.26
CA GLN A 17 -7.43 1.14 -7.06
C GLN A 17 -6.67 2.00 -6.06
N LYS A 18 -7.29 3.07 -5.54
CA LYS A 18 -6.68 3.84 -4.45
C LYS A 18 -6.64 3.03 -3.14
N PRO A 19 -5.52 3.03 -2.41
CA PRO A 19 -5.45 2.35 -1.13
C PRO A 19 -6.35 3.01 -0.10
N ASN A 20 -7.08 2.20 0.67
CA ASN A 20 -7.80 2.69 1.84
C ASN A 20 -6.79 3.02 2.95
N VAL A 21 -7.04 4.05 3.75
CA VAL A 21 -6.24 4.43 4.93
C VAL A 21 -5.89 3.23 5.82
N HIS A 22 -6.81 2.29 6.01
CA HIS A 22 -6.54 1.06 6.78
C HIS A 22 -5.46 0.17 6.15
N VAL A 23 -5.38 0.13 4.82
CA VAL A 23 -4.36 -0.62 4.08
C VAL A 23 -3.02 0.08 4.22
N VAL A 24 -3.00 1.41 4.08
CA VAL A 24 -1.80 2.23 4.24
C VAL A 24 -1.20 2.07 5.63
N ILE A 25 -2.00 2.17 6.69
CA ILE A 25 -1.55 1.99 8.09
C ILE A 25 -0.97 0.58 8.31
N ARG A 26 -1.55 -0.45 7.70
CA ARG A 26 -1.02 -1.83 7.81
C ARG A 26 0.31 -1.98 7.09
N LEU A 27 0.44 -1.44 5.88
CA LEU A 27 1.68 -1.47 5.12
C LEU A 27 2.79 -0.72 5.87
N GLN A 28 2.48 0.45 6.44
CA GLN A 28 3.39 1.21 7.29
C GLN A 28 3.92 0.36 8.46
N ARG A 29 3.02 -0.35 9.17
CA ARG A 29 3.41 -1.22 10.30
C ARG A 29 4.19 -2.45 9.87
N LEU A 30 3.89 -3.01 8.71
CA LEU A 30 4.55 -4.22 8.20
C LEU A 30 5.98 -3.92 7.74
N PHE A 31 6.16 -2.84 6.99
CA PHE A 31 7.45 -2.46 6.42
C PHE A 31 8.26 -1.55 7.36
N GLN A 32 7.67 -1.08 8.45
CA GLN A 32 8.26 -0.11 9.39
C GLN A 32 8.81 1.15 8.69
N LYS A 33 8.21 1.50 7.54
CA LYS A 33 8.57 2.66 6.72
C LYS A 33 7.54 3.77 6.88
N ASN A 34 7.95 5.02 6.67
CA ASN A 34 7.02 6.13 6.63
C ASN A 34 6.07 6.01 5.42
N ILE A 35 4.83 6.46 5.58
CA ILE A 35 3.82 6.43 4.51
C ILE A 35 4.32 7.19 3.27
N ASP A 36 5.03 8.31 3.49
CA ASP A 36 5.57 9.13 2.41
C ASP A 36 6.60 8.37 1.56
N GLU A 37 7.34 7.44 2.15
CA GLU A 37 8.28 6.57 1.44
C GLU A 37 7.56 5.47 0.66
N LEU A 38 6.43 4.98 1.17
CA LEU A 38 5.60 3.97 0.51
C LEU A 38 4.82 4.52 -0.69
N ILE A 39 4.49 5.82 -0.68
CA ILE A 39 3.70 6.47 -1.74
C ILE A 39 4.60 7.10 -2.82
N LYS A 40 5.88 7.35 -2.52
CA LYS A 40 6.78 8.09 -3.43
C LYS A 40 7.26 7.32 -4.66
N GLU A 41 7.08 6.00 -4.74
CA GLU A 41 7.57 5.21 -5.88
C GLU A 41 6.59 5.11 -7.07
N SER A 42 5.32 5.48 -6.91
CA SER A 42 4.34 5.38 -8.01
C SER A 42 4.27 6.63 -8.91
N ALA A 43 5.27 7.51 -8.86
CA ALA A 43 5.31 8.79 -9.58
C ALA A 43 6.45 8.91 -10.62
N GLN A 44 7.08 7.80 -11.01
CA GLN A 44 8.03 7.73 -12.12
C GLN A 44 7.48 6.95 -13.31
#